data_AF-A0A5E6MQD1-F1
#
_entry.id   AF-A0A5E6MQD1-F1
#
_cell.length_a   1.000
_cell.length_b   1.000
_cell.length_c   1.000
_cell.angle_alpha   90.00
_cell.angle_beta   90.00
_cell.angle_gamma   90.00
#
_symmetry.space_group_name_H-M   'P 1'
#
loop_
_entity.id
_entity.type
_entity.pdbx_description
1 polymer ?
#
loop_
_entity_poly.entity_id
_entity_poly.type
_entity_poly.pdbx_seq_one_letter_code
_entity_poly.pdbx_strand_id
1 'polypeptide(L)' 'MVPGFWTTHLSSKGQMVIPEQIRKNFGLQPGDEFVVVAINDLVFLKRI' A
#
# COMPACT_ATOMS: atom_id res chain seq x y z
N MET A 1 6.14 3.37 -18.11
CA MET A 1 6.36 2.38 -17.03
C MET A 1 5.15 1.44 -17.04
N VAL A 2 5.37 0.14 -17.14
CA VAL A 2 4.27 -0.86 -17.08
C VAL A 2 3.95 -1.10 -15.60
N PRO A 3 2.68 -1.04 -15.17
CA PRO A 3 2.34 -1.33 -13.78
C PRO A 3 2.56 -2.81 -13.49
N GLY A 4 3.27 -3.09 -12.39
CA GLY A 4 3.25 -4.42 -11.78
C GLY A 4 1.98 -4.55 -10.94
N PHE A 5 1.34 -5.71 -10.98
CA PHE A 5 0.18 -6.02 -10.16
C PHE A 5 0.58 -7.05 -9.10
N TRP A 6 0.19 -6.77 -7.86
CA TRP A 6 0.38 -7.67 -6.73
C TRP A 6 -0.95 -7.78 -5.98
N THR A 7 -1.26 -8.96 -5.46
CA THR A 7 -2.46 -9.19 -4.65
C THR A 7 -2.05 -9.48 -3.21
N THR A 8 -2.83 -8.98 -2.27
CA THR A 8 -2.67 -9.24 -0.84
C THR A 8 -4.04 -9.40 -0.21
N HIS A 9 -4.15 -10.23 0.82
CA HIS A 9 -5.42 -10.39 1.54
C HIS A 9 -5.55 -9.35 2.66
N LEU A 10 -6.77 -8.87 2.87
CA LEU A 10 -7.13 -8.11 4.06
C LEU A 10 -7.26 -9.09 5.23
N SER A 11 -6.47 -8.89 6.28
CA SER A 11 -6.57 -9.70 7.50
C SER A 11 -7.87 -9.41 8.25
N SER A 12 -8.25 -10.30 9.17
CA SER A 12 -9.40 -10.09 10.07
C SER A 12 -9.28 -8.85 10.96
N LYS A 13 -8.07 -8.30 11.13
CA LYS A 13 -7.81 -7.06 11.86
C LYS A 13 -7.90 -5.80 10.97
N GLY A 14 -8.32 -5.94 9.70
CA GLY A 14 -8.39 -4.83 8.75
C GLY A 14 -7.01 -4.35 8.26
N GLN A 15 -5.96 -5.14 8.45
CA GLN A 15 -4.60 -4.82 7.98
C GLN A 15 -4.30 -5.57 6.69
N MET A 16 -3.62 -4.89 5.77
CA MET A 16 -3.05 -5.50 4.56
C MET A 16 -1.53 -5.33 4.56
N VAL A 17 -0.83 -6.29 3.96
CA VAL A 17 0.64 -6.24 3.84
C VAL A 17 1.00 -5.50 2.57
N ILE A 18 1.95 -4.57 2.61
CA ILE A 18 2.55 -4.04 1.37
C ILE A 18 3.66 -5.01 0.92
N PRO A 19 3.57 -5.59 -0.30
CA PRO A 19 4.58 -6.51 -0.82
C PRO A 19 6.01 -5.95 -0.71
N GLU A 20 6.97 -6.81 -0.41
CA GLU A 20 8.36 -6.41 -0.18
C GLU A 20 8.96 -5.60 -1.34
N GLN A 21 8.69 -6.01 -2.58
CA GLN A 21 9.18 -5.30 -3.76
C GLN A 21 8.67 -3.86 -3.80
N ILE A 22 7.40 -3.62 -3.45
CA ILE A 22 6.82 -2.28 -3.38
C ILE A 22 7.47 -1.49 -2.25
N ARG A 23 7.62 -2.07 -1.05
CA ARG A 23 8.30 -1.40 0.07
C ARG A 23 9.72 -0.95 -0.29
N LYS A 24 10.50 -1.80 -0.96
CA LYS A 24 11.86 -1.48 -1.41
C LYS A 24 11.87 -0.41 -2.50
N ASN A 25 11.03 -0.55 -3.52
CA ASN A 25 10.99 0.39 -4.65
C ASN A 25 10.54 1.80 -4.24
N PHE A 26 9.63 1.89 -3.27
CA PHE A 26 9.10 3.17 -2.77
C PHE A 26 9.80 3.67 -1.49
N GLY A 27 10.79 2.91 -0.98
CA GLY A 27 11.55 3.28 0.22
C GLY A 27 10.66 3.46 1.45
N LEU A 28 9.70 2.56 1.66
CA LEU A 28 8.77 2.61 2.79
C LEU A 28 9.41 2.04 4.05
N GLN A 29 9.26 2.74 5.17
CA GLN A 29 9.85 2.36 6.46
C GLN A 29 8.78 2.16 7.55
N PRO A 30 9.05 1.36 8.59
CA PRO A 30 8.18 1.30 9.75
C PRO A 30 8.00 2.70 10.36
N GLY A 31 6.75 3.09 10.60
CA GLY A 31 6.42 4.42 11.09
C GLY A 31 6.09 5.45 10.01
N ASP A 32 6.29 5.15 8.72
CA ASP A 32 5.77 6.00 7.64
C ASP A 32 4.26 6.19 7.80
N GLU A 33 3.82 7.45 7.83
CA GLU A 33 2.41 7.83 7.92
C GLU A 33 1.85 8.10 6.52
N PHE A 34 0.57 7.79 6.33
CA PHE A 34 -0.10 7.97 5.04
C PHE A 34 -1.43 8.67 5.22
N VAL A 35 -1.71 9.62 4.34
CA VAL A 35 -3.08 10.03 4.04
C VAL A 35 -3.72 8.92 3.21
N VAL A 36 -4.85 8.40 3.70
CA VAL A 36 -5.64 7.37 3.02
C VAL A 36 -6.78 8.05 2.28
N VAL A 37 -6.86 7.85 0.96
CA VAL A 37 -7.91 8.40 0.10
C VAL A 37 -8.62 7.27 -0.61
N ALA A 38 -9.96 7.22 -0.51
CA ALA A 38 -10.77 6.22 -1.21
C ALA A 38 -11.54 6.88 -2.36
N ILE A 39 -11.45 6.32 -3.56
CA ILE A 39 -12.14 6.79 -4.77
C ILE A 39 -12.64 5.57 -5.54
N ASN A 40 -13.97 5.47 -5.74
CA ASN A 40 -14.62 4.32 -6.35
C ASN A 40 -14.22 3.00 -5.64
N ASP A 41 -13.53 2.11 -6.36
CA ASP A 41 -13.02 0.82 -5.92
C ASP A 41 -11.52 0.84 -5.59
N LEU A 42 -10.91 2.02 -5.50
CA LEU A 42 -9.49 2.21 -5.26
C LEU A 42 -9.21 2.88 -3.91
N VAL A 43 -8.14 2.42 -3.25
CA VAL A 43 -7.57 3.04 -2.05
C VAL A 43 -6.15 3.51 -2.36
N PHE A 44 -5.91 4.81 -2.22
CA PHE A 44 -4.60 5.43 -2.38
C PHE A 44 -3.98 5.71 -1.02
N LEU A 45 -2.70 5.34 -0.88
CA LEU A 45 -1.87 5.68 0.26
C LEU A 45 -0.84 6.72 -0.18
N LYS A 46 -0.97 7.95 0.32
CA LYS A 46 -0.02 9.03 0.05
C LYS A 46 0.79 9.30 1.30
N ARG A 47 2.11 9.06 1.25
CA ARG A 47 3.01 9.35 2.37
C ARG A 47 2.99 10.84 2.73
N ILE A 48 3.06 11.13 4.03
CA ILE A 48 3.19 12.48 4.59
C ILE A 48 4.66 12.90 4.62
#